data_AF-A0A3A6NQN5-F1
#
_entry.id   AF-A0A3A6NQN5-F1
#
_cell.length_a   1.000
_cell.length_b   1.000
_cell.length_c   1.000
_cell.angle_alpha   90.00
_cell.angle_beta   90.00
_cell.angle_gamma   90.00
#
_symmetry.space_group_name_H-M   'P 1'
#
loop_
_entity.id
_entity.type
_entity.pdbx_description
1 polymer ?
#
loop_
_entity_poly.entity_id
_entity_poly.type
_entity_poly.pdbx_seq_one_letter_code
_entity_poly.pdbx_strand_id
1 'polypeptide(L)'
;MDYPGVGPEHKEHATLIAYITVGYPNLEAVLEAVPLLEKCGVDMVELGIPFSDPLADGLTIQQASCKAPQNGITPAACLEVARLIRQKSDLPLLFMTGHL
;
A
#
# COMPACT_ATOMS: atom_id res chain seq x y z
N MET A 1 5.70 -13.16 -27.23
CA MET A 1 6.97 -12.52 -26.81
C MET A 1 7.13 -12.92 -25.36
N ASP A 2 7.79 -14.06 -25.13
CA ASP A 2 7.93 -14.62 -23.79
C ASP A 2 9.05 -13.88 -23.06
N TYR A 3 8.75 -13.36 -21.87
CA TYR A 3 9.76 -12.79 -20.98
C TYR A 3 10.56 -13.93 -20.35
N PRO A 4 11.88 -14.01 -20.56
CA PRO A 4 12.67 -15.08 -19.99
C PRO A 4 12.94 -14.77 -18.51
N GLY A 5 12.54 -15.71 -17.65
CA GLY A 5 13.18 -15.95 -16.35
C GLY A 5 12.74 -15.06 -15.20
N VAL A 6 11.59 -15.34 -14.59
CA VAL A 6 11.42 -15.64 -13.15
C VAL A 6 10.07 -16.36 -13.03
N GLY A 7 10.06 -17.70 -13.00
CA GLY A 7 8.87 -18.40 -12.48
C GLY A 7 8.82 -18.12 -10.97
N PRO A 8 7.67 -17.81 -10.35
CA PRO A 8 7.66 -17.50 -8.93
C PRO A 8 8.25 -18.70 -8.17
N GLU A 9 9.25 -18.44 -7.33
CA GLU A 9 9.58 -19.40 -6.28
C GLU A 9 8.28 -19.62 -5.49
N HIS A 10 7.71 -20.81 -5.63
CA HIS A 10 6.52 -21.18 -4.89
C HIS A 10 6.94 -21.34 -3.43
N LYS A 11 6.74 -20.27 -2.64
CA LYS A 11 6.84 -20.37 -1.20
C LYS A 11 5.81 -21.38 -0.72
N GLU A 12 6.14 -22.21 0.27
CA GLU A 12 5.23 -23.23 0.82
C GLU A 12 4.10 -22.63 1.68
N HIS A 13 3.84 -21.33 1.56
CA HIS A 13 2.78 -20.62 2.26
C HIS A 13 1.94 -19.78 1.30
N ALA A 14 0.69 -19.55 1.67
CA ALA A 14 -0.19 -18.64 0.95
C ALA A 14 0.32 -17.20 1.04
N THR A 15 0.37 -16.49 -0.08
CA THR A 15 0.82 -15.10 -0.14
C THR A 15 0.00 -14.21 0.79
N LEU A 16 0.67 -13.53 1.71
CA LEU A 16 0.04 -12.54 2.58
C LEU A 16 0.24 -11.14 2.00
N ILE A 17 -0.87 -10.48 1.68
CA ILE A 17 -0.90 -9.10 1.15
C ILE A 17 -1.50 -8.20 2.21
N ALA A 18 -0.73 -7.23 2.70
CA ALA A 18 -1.21 -6.25 3.66
C ALA A 18 -1.70 -4.98 2.96
N TYR A 19 -2.88 -4.48 3.33
CA TYR A 19 -3.44 -3.23 2.81
C TYR A 19 -3.21 -2.08 3.78
N ILE A 20 -2.75 -0.93 3.28
CA ILE A 20 -2.59 0.32 4.04
C ILE A 20 -3.16 1.49 3.23
N THR A 21 -4.06 2.29 3.83
CA THR A 21 -4.47 3.58 3.26
C THR A 21 -3.36 4.62 3.47
N VAL A 22 -2.86 5.20 2.38
CA VAL A 22 -1.75 6.17 2.44
C VAL A 22 -2.16 7.43 3.21
N GLY A 23 -1.33 7.80 4.18
CA GLY A 23 -1.48 8.96 5.05
C GLY A 23 -2.51 8.80 6.18
N TYR A 24 -2.90 7.57 6.51
CA TYR A 24 -3.67 7.29 7.73
C TYR A 24 -2.85 6.45 8.74
N PRO A 25 -2.87 6.81 10.05
CA PRO A 25 -3.43 8.04 10.61
C PRO A 25 -2.63 9.30 10.22
N ASN A 26 -1.39 9.14 9.78
CA ASN A 26 -0.50 10.16 9.22
C ASN A 26 0.55 9.51 8.31
N LEU A 27 1.43 10.31 7.67
CA LEU A 27 2.44 9.81 6.74
C LEU A 27 3.53 9.01 7.43
N GLU A 28 3.96 9.45 8.60
CA GLU A 28 5.04 8.83 9.38
C GLU A 28 4.69 7.37 9.72
N ALA A 29 3.45 7.13 10.16
CA ALA A 29 2.95 5.80 10.47
C ALA A 29 2.99 4.88 9.23
N VAL A 30 2.63 5.37 8.04
CA VAL A 30 2.69 4.58 6.80
C VAL A 30 4.12 4.23 6.43
N LEU A 31 5.05 5.18 6.56
CA LEU A 31 6.47 4.98 6.26
C LEU A 31 7.15 4.00 7.22
N GLU A 32 6.67 3.89 8.46
CA GLU A 32 7.15 2.92 9.45
C GLU A 32 6.48 1.55 9.31
N ALA A 33 5.21 1.51 8.86
CA ALA A 33 4.43 0.28 8.77
C ALA A 33 5.02 -0.72 7.77
N VAL A 34 5.43 -0.28 6.57
CA VAL A 34 5.89 -1.23 5.53
C VAL A 34 7.16 -2.00 5.94
N PRO A 35 8.24 -1.36 6.42
CA PRO A 35 9.41 -2.09 6.92
C PRO A 35 9.11 -2.99 8.12
N LEU A 36 8.10 -2.66 8.93
CA LEU A 36 7.65 -3.51 10.03
C LEU A 36 6.92 -4.76 9.49
N LEU A 37 6.01 -4.58 8.54
CA LEU A 37 5.27 -5.68 7.90
C LEU A 37 6.21 -6.66 7.18
N GLU A 38 7.25 -6.16 6.54
CA GLU A 38 8.32 -6.97 5.94
C GLU A 38 8.99 -7.88 6.97
N LYS A 39 9.36 -7.32 8.14
CA LYS A 39 9.92 -8.11 9.25
C LYS A 39 8.95 -9.13 9.83
N CYS A 40 7.65 -8.89 9.69
CA CYS A 40 6.59 -9.80 10.11
C CYS A 40 6.26 -10.90 9.07
N GLY A 41 6.94 -10.91 7.92
CA GLY A 41 6.77 -11.94 6.89
C GLY A 41 5.62 -11.69 5.91
N VAL A 42 5.15 -10.44 5.77
CA VAL A 42 4.24 -10.06 4.69
C VAL A 42 4.96 -10.19 3.35
N ASP A 43 4.29 -10.72 2.33
CA ASP A 43 4.89 -10.95 1.02
C ASP A 43 4.74 -9.75 0.07
N MET A 44 3.70 -8.93 0.25
CA MET A 44 3.41 -7.75 -0.56
C MET A 44 2.58 -6.73 0.23
N VAL A 45 2.73 -5.44 -0.10
CA VAL A 45 1.87 -4.38 0.44
C VAL A 45 1.06 -3.74 -0.68
N GLU A 46 -0.23 -3.59 -0.43
CA GLU A 46 -1.15 -2.78 -1.22
C GLU A 46 -1.33 -1.41 -0.56
N LEU A 47 -0.97 -0.36 -1.29
CA LEU A 47 -1.08 1.04 -0.89
C LEU A 47 -2.36 1.65 -1.47
N GLY A 48 -3.33 1.90 -0.60
CA GLY A 48 -4.57 2.58 -0.96
C GLY A 48 -4.33 4.08 -1.19
N ILE A 49 -4.55 4.54 -2.42
CA ILE A 49 -4.67 5.97 -2.73
C ILE A 49 -6.04 6.42 -2.22
N PRO A 50 -6.14 7.37 -1.27
CA PRO A 50 -7.43 7.81 -0.75
C PRO A 50 -8.25 8.53 -1.81
N PHE A 51 -9.56 8.24 -1.85
CA PHE A 51 -10.53 8.82 -2.78
C PHE A 51 -11.82 9.21 -2.05
N SER A 52 -12.60 10.10 -2.65
CA SER A 52 -13.77 10.72 -1.99
C SER A 52 -14.95 9.78 -1.79
N ASP A 53 -15.11 8.77 -2.66
CA ASP A 53 -16.30 7.90 -2.70
C ASP A 53 -15.98 6.40 -2.53
N PRO A 54 -15.41 5.95 -1.38
CA PRO A 54 -15.05 4.56 -1.10
C PRO A 54 -16.24 3.63 -0.81
N LEU A 55 -17.29 3.69 -1.64
CA LEU A 55 -18.54 2.94 -1.42
C LEU A 55 -18.37 1.41 -1.46
N ALA A 56 -17.31 0.93 -2.13
CA ALA A 56 -17.00 -0.50 -2.23
C ALA A 56 -16.27 -1.04 -0.99
N ASP A 57 -15.74 -0.16 -0.12
CA ASP A 57 -14.91 -0.54 1.01
C ASP A 57 -15.71 -0.68 2.31
N GLY A 58 -15.15 -1.40 3.29
CA GLY A 58 -15.71 -1.46 4.64
C GLY A 58 -15.52 -0.15 5.43
N LEU A 59 -16.33 0.05 6.48
CA LEU A 59 -16.34 1.30 7.28
C LEU A 59 -14.95 1.77 7.75
N THR A 60 -14.08 0.85 8.16
CA THR A 60 -12.71 1.18 8.60
C THR A 60 -11.89 1.82 7.48
N ILE A 61 -11.92 1.25 6.28
CA ILE A 61 -11.20 1.77 5.12
C ILE A 61 -11.87 3.07 4.63
N GLN A 62 -13.19 3.14 4.62
CA GLN A 62 -13.91 4.38 4.30
C GLN A 62 -13.48 5.54 5.21
N GLN A 63 -13.39 5.30 6.52
CA GLN A 63 -12.94 6.30 7.49
C GLN A 63 -11.49 6.74 7.25
N ALA A 64 -10.59 5.79 6.98
CA ALA A 64 -9.20 6.10 6.66
C ALA A 64 -9.09 6.92 5.36
N SER A 65 -9.81 6.52 4.31
CA SER A 65 -9.86 7.20 3.01
C SER A 65 -10.49 8.59 3.09
N CYS A 66 -11.46 8.81 3.97
CA CYS A 66 -12.01 10.15 4.24
C CYS A 66 -11.04 11.03 5.04
N LYS A 67 -10.20 10.44 5.90
CA LYS A 67 -9.27 11.18 6.76
C LYS A 67 -7.98 11.58 6.02
N ALA A 68 -7.44 10.71 5.19
CA ALA A 68 -6.15 10.92 4.53
C ALA A 68 -6.09 12.20 3.66
N PRO A 69 -7.12 12.61 2.89
CA PRO A 69 -7.08 13.88 2.16
C PRO A 69 -6.99 15.10 3.09
N GLN A 70 -7.54 15.02 4.31
CA GLN A 70 -7.42 16.07 5.32
C GLN A 70 -5.98 16.22 5.84
N ASN A 71 -5.16 15.17 5.67
CA ASN A 71 -3.73 15.18 5.95
C ASN A 71 -2.89 15.65 4.73
N GLY A 72 -3.52 16.17 3.68
CA GLY A 72 -2.84 16.68 2.49
C GLY A 72 -2.41 15.61 1.49
N ILE A 73 -2.95 14.39 1.60
CA ILE A 73 -2.62 13.31 0.68
C ILE A 73 -3.25 13.53 -0.68
N THR A 74 -2.42 13.37 -1.71
CA THR A 74 -2.79 13.39 -3.13
C THR A 74 -2.21 12.15 -3.81
N PRO A 75 -2.66 11.79 -5.02
CA PRO A 75 -2.03 10.72 -5.80
C PRO A 75 -0.52 10.94 -6.00
N ALA A 76 -0.09 12.19 -6.22
CA ALA A 76 1.33 12.53 -6.32
C ALA A 76 2.09 12.26 -5.02
N ALA A 77 1.49 12.61 -3.87
CA ALA A 77 2.07 12.28 -2.57
C ALA A 77 2.16 10.76 -2.35
N CYS A 78 1.22 9.97 -2.86
CA CYS A 78 1.27 8.51 -2.77
C CYS A 78 2.45 7.91 -3.54
N LEU A 79 2.75 8.45 -4.73
CA LEU A 79 3.93 8.06 -5.51
C LEU A 79 5.24 8.40 -4.76
N GLU A 80 5.29 9.58 -4.12
CA GLU A 80 6.43 9.98 -3.30
C GLU A 80 6.60 9.07 -2.06
N VAL A 81 5.49 8.70 -1.41
CA VAL A 81 5.51 7.73 -0.30
C VAL A 81 6.06 6.39 -0.75
N ALA A 82 5.64 5.87 -1.92
CA ALA A 82 6.20 4.62 -2.45
C ALA A 82 7.71 4.74 -2.73
N ARG A 83 8.17 5.90 -3.26
CA ARG A 83 9.60 6.18 -3.45
C ARG A 83 10.38 6.19 -2.14
N LEU A 84 9.79 6.73 -1.06
CA LEU A 84 10.40 6.74 0.27
C LEU A 84 10.42 5.34 0.91
N ILE A 85 9.34 4.56 0.77
CA ILE A 85 9.27 3.17 1.24
C ILE A 85 10.32 2.32 0.55
N ARG A 86 10.49 2.47 -0.77
CA ARG A 86 11.46 1.69 -1.56
C ARG A 86 12.91 1.90 -1.13
N GLN A 87 13.24 3.01 -0.46
CA GLN A 87 14.58 3.22 0.13
C GLN A 87 14.82 2.37 1.38
N LYS A 88 13.77 1.77 1.95
CA LYS A 88 13.81 1.06 3.24
C LYS A 88 13.29 -0.38 3.17
N SER A 89 12.65 -0.77 2.07
CA SER A 89 11.97 -2.06 1.92
C SER A 89 12.00 -2.54 0.47
N ASP A 90 12.22 -3.84 0.28
CA ASP A 90 12.20 -4.50 -1.02
C ASP A 90 10.86 -5.19 -1.32
N LEU A 91 9.89 -5.10 -0.40
CA LEU A 91 8.55 -5.67 -0.61
C LEU A 91 7.93 -5.15 -1.91
N PRO A 92 7.31 -6.02 -2.73
CA PRO A 92 6.45 -5.59 -3.82
C PRO A 92 5.39 -4.61 -3.29
N LEU A 93 5.17 -3.52 -4.03
CA LEU A 93 4.18 -2.50 -3.72
C LEU A 93 3.16 -2.45 -4.87
N LEU A 94 1.88 -2.56 -4.54
CA LEU A 94 0.76 -2.39 -5.46
C LEU A 94 -0.02 -1.14 -5.06
N PHE A 95 -0.48 -0.32 -6.02
CA PHE A 95 -1.44 0.72 -5.71
C PHE A 95 -2.87 0.21 -5.89
N MET A 96 -3.70 0.46 -4.89
CA MET A 96 -5.16 0.35 -4.99
C MET A 96 -5.72 1.74 -5.21
N THR A 97 -6.51 1.91 -6.26
CA THR A 97 -7.17 3.18 -6.60
C THR A 97 -8.61 2.92 -7.01
N GLY A 98 -9.52 3.77 -6.52
CA GLY A 98 -10.88 3.86 -7.05
C GLY A 98 -10.91 4.60 -8.40
N HIS A 99 -12.08 4.61 -9.04
CA HIS A 99 -12.35 5.60 -10.09
C HIS A 99 -12.56 6.97 -9.43
N LEU A 100 -12.00 8.02 -10.06
CA LEU A 100 -12.20 9.41 -9.68
C LEU A 100 -13.63 9.88 -9.98
#